data_AF-X1J4S2-F1
#
_entry.id   AF-X1J4S2-F1
#
_cell.length_a   1.000
_cell.length_b   1.000
_cell.length_c   1.000
_cell.angle_alpha   90.00
_cell.angle_beta   90.00
_cell.angle_gamma   90.00
#
_symmetry.space_group_name_H-M   'P 1'
#
loop_
_entity.id
_entity.type
_entity.pdbx_description
1 polymer ?
#
loop_
_entity_poly.entity_id
_entity_poly.type
_entity_poly.pdbx_seq_one_letter_code
_entity_poly.pdbx_strand_id
1 'polypeptide(L)'
;MINMRIKKLLLNEKITSNQVKVDAFYIKKPENLLYLLGFKIETDSLLLIPNVDFENFSIPKFFVTELDYEMAHSKLKDLNISEKLVLVKIPKGNPDFIKNEVGKLKLKRLGFEDGFVTYKNYNDLIRKFKGVKFKGISDIIQEARMSKDEDEIIKIKEAARLGDIGLKAAIEYIKDGITELDLAAEAEYHMRKNGSSKAAFETIVASGERSWLPHGISTLR
;
A
#
# COMPACT_ATOMS: atom_id res chain seq x y z
N MET A 1 9.71 -11.95 5.40
CA MET A 1 9.04 -10.72 4.90
C MET A 1 7.98 -10.14 5.84
N ILE A 2 6.73 -10.63 5.92
CA ILE A 2 5.65 -9.94 6.68
C ILE A 2 5.95 -9.77 8.17
N ASN A 3 6.40 -10.83 8.82
CA ASN A 3 6.74 -10.77 10.24
C ASN A 3 7.83 -9.70 10.48
N MET A 4 8.77 -9.52 9.55
CA MET A 4 9.77 -8.46 9.64
C MET A 4 9.18 -7.08 9.45
N ARG A 5 8.23 -6.88 8.53
CA ARG A 5 7.62 -5.55 8.27
C ARG A 5 6.63 -5.12 9.35
N ILE A 6 5.81 -6.04 9.83
CA ILE A 6 4.96 -5.81 11.01
C ILE A 6 5.84 -5.57 12.23
N LYS A 7 6.88 -6.38 12.45
CA LYS A 7 7.84 -6.15 13.54
C LYS A 7 8.55 -4.81 13.39
N LYS A 8 8.97 -4.42 12.19
CA LYS A 8 9.59 -3.12 11.91
C LYS A 8 8.65 -1.96 12.24
N LEU A 9 7.36 -2.10 11.90
CA LEU A 9 6.34 -1.15 12.30
C LEU A 9 6.25 -1.08 13.83
N LEU A 10 6.11 -2.22 14.51
CA LEU A 10 5.94 -2.29 15.97
C LEU A 10 7.20 -1.86 16.76
N LEU A 11 8.39 -1.97 16.17
CA LEU A 11 9.66 -1.55 16.76
C LEU A 11 10.04 -0.10 16.42
N ASN A 12 9.21 0.65 15.69
CA ASN A 12 9.48 2.05 15.38
C ASN A 12 9.68 2.86 16.67
N GLU A 13 10.67 3.77 16.65
CA GLU A 13 11.05 4.58 17.81
C GLU A 13 9.89 5.37 18.40
N LYS A 14 8.96 5.89 17.61
CA LYS A 14 7.78 6.63 18.11
C LYS A 14 6.82 5.73 18.89
N ILE A 15 6.77 4.44 18.55
CA ILE A 15 5.97 3.44 19.28
C ILE A 15 6.72 3.00 20.53
N THR A 16 8.00 2.66 20.43
CA THR A 16 8.81 2.15 21.54
C THR A 16 9.15 3.21 22.59
N SER A 17 9.28 4.48 22.18
CA SER A 17 9.42 5.65 23.07
C SER A 17 8.06 6.15 23.62
N ASN A 18 6.96 5.45 23.33
CA ASN A 18 5.61 5.76 23.80
C ASN A 18 5.07 7.13 23.34
N GLN A 19 5.68 7.75 22.32
CA GLN A 19 5.18 8.99 21.70
C GLN A 19 3.82 8.75 21.03
N VAL A 20 3.62 7.56 20.45
CA VAL A 20 2.35 7.11 19.90
C VAL A 20 1.80 5.95 20.71
N LYS A 21 0.98 6.29 21.71
CA LYS A 21 0.32 5.31 22.57
C LYS A 21 -1.01 4.87 21.95
N VAL A 22 -1.03 3.71 21.30
CA VAL A 22 -2.21 3.10 20.67
C VAL A 22 -2.36 1.64 21.13
N ASP A 23 -3.59 1.12 21.11
CA ASP A 23 -3.86 -0.28 21.47
C ASP A 23 -3.84 -1.19 20.22
N ALA A 24 -4.19 -0.63 19.07
CA ALA A 24 -4.12 -1.30 17.78
C ALA A 24 -3.89 -0.29 16.65
N PHE A 25 -3.42 -0.79 15.50
CA PHE A 25 -3.22 -0.05 14.26
C PHE A 25 -4.29 -0.46 13.25
N TYR A 26 -5.02 0.51 12.72
CA TYR A 26 -6.09 0.39 11.73
C TYR A 26 -5.54 0.75 10.35
N ILE A 27 -5.08 -0.26 9.58
CA ILE A 27 -4.40 -0.08 8.30
C ILE A 27 -5.34 -0.38 7.13
N LYS A 28 -5.65 0.63 6.32
CA LYS A 28 -6.62 0.58 5.22
C LYS A 28 -6.03 1.00 3.87
N LYS A 29 -4.96 1.80 3.85
CA LYS A 29 -4.32 2.30 2.64
C LYS A 29 -3.76 1.13 1.80
N PRO A 30 -4.16 0.98 0.52
CA PRO A 30 -3.74 -0.16 -0.31
C PRO A 30 -2.23 -0.36 -0.41
N GLU A 31 -1.44 0.73 -0.48
CA GLU A 31 0.02 0.63 -0.55
C GLU A 31 0.63 0.12 0.75
N ASN A 32 0.02 0.45 1.89
CA ASN A 32 0.48 -0.02 3.20
C ASN A 32 0.04 -1.46 3.45
N LEU A 33 -1.15 -1.85 2.99
CA LEU A 33 -1.57 -3.25 2.94
C LEU A 33 -0.63 -4.08 2.06
N LEU A 34 -0.31 -3.63 0.85
CA LEU A 34 0.67 -4.29 -0.04
C LEU A 34 2.04 -4.40 0.62
N TYR A 35 2.51 -3.32 1.27
CA TYR A 35 3.78 -3.34 1.99
C TYR A 35 3.79 -4.38 3.11
N LEU A 36 2.75 -4.42 3.94
CA LEU A 36 2.69 -5.31 5.10
C LEU A 36 2.36 -6.76 4.74
N LEU A 37 1.53 -6.98 3.72
CA LEU A 37 1.03 -8.30 3.31
C LEU A 37 1.82 -8.93 2.15
N GLY A 38 2.51 -8.13 1.34
CA GLY A 38 3.27 -8.62 0.19
C GLY A 38 2.45 -8.97 -1.05
N PHE A 39 1.14 -8.73 -1.03
CA PHE A 39 0.26 -8.88 -2.20
C PHE A 39 -0.81 -7.79 -2.24
N LYS A 40 -1.34 -7.53 -3.43
CA LYS A 40 -2.35 -6.49 -3.67
C LYS A 40 -3.76 -7.04 -3.41
N ILE A 41 -4.62 -6.16 -2.94
CA ILE A 41 -6.05 -6.37 -2.73
C ILE A 41 -6.77 -5.28 -3.51
N GLU A 42 -7.84 -5.62 -4.21
CA GLU A 42 -8.54 -4.68 -5.11
C GLU A 42 -9.78 -4.06 -4.44
N THR A 43 -10.32 -4.71 -3.41
CA THR A 43 -11.54 -4.27 -2.72
C THR A 43 -11.29 -3.67 -1.33
N ASP A 44 -12.36 -3.15 -0.71
CA ASP A 44 -12.29 -2.60 0.63
C ASP A 44 -11.79 -3.65 1.64
N SER A 45 -10.71 -3.32 2.34
CA SER A 45 -10.06 -4.24 3.26
C SER A 45 -9.44 -3.50 4.44
N LEU A 46 -9.18 -4.21 5.53
CA LEU A 46 -8.56 -3.67 6.73
C LEU A 46 -7.60 -4.67 7.31
N LEU A 47 -6.36 -4.26 7.57
CA LEU A 47 -5.46 -4.99 8.45
C LEU A 47 -5.46 -4.31 9.82
N LEU A 48 -5.93 -5.04 10.85
CA LEU A 48 -5.91 -4.61 12.23
C LEU A 48 -4.77 -5.31 12.97
N ILE A 49 -3.78 -4.54 13.43
CA ILE A 49 -2.59 -5.07 14.10
C ILE A 49 -2.66 -4.68 15.58
N PRO A 50 -2.56 -5.62 16.54
CA PRO A 50 -2.49 -5.27 17.95
C PRO A 50 -1.15 -4.61 18.26
N ASN A 51 -1.14 -3.67 19.20
CA ASN A 51 0.12 -3.26 19.80
C ASN A 51 0.67 -4.38 20.70
N VAL A 52 1.99 -4.43 20.90
CA VAL A 52 2.68 -5.53 21.59
C VAL A 52 2.12 -5.77 23.01
N ASP A 53 1.75 -4.70 23.70
CA ASP A 53 1.25 -4.76 25.09
C ASP A 53 -0.27 -4.91 25.19
N PHE A 54 -0.99 -5.18 24.09
CA PHE A 54 -2.45 -5.23 24.10
C PHE A 54 -3.00 -6.64 24.28
N GLU A 55 -3.64 -6.89 25.43
CA GLU A 55 -4.07 -8.23 25.84
C GLU A 55 -5.36 -8.73 25.15
N ASN A 56 -6.23 -7.84 24.67
CA ASN A 56 -7.55 -8.26 24.17
C ASN A 56 -7.49 -9.01 22.83
N PHE A 57 -6.38 -8.93 22.10
CA PHE A 57 -6.03 -9.82 20.99
C PHE A 57 -4.54 -9.71 20.65
N SER A 58 -3.90 -10.83 20.32
CA SER A 58 -2.45 -10.88 20.05
C SER A 58 -2.09 -11.14 18.59
N ILE A 59 -3.05 -11.63 17.78
CA ILE A 59 -2.83 -11.99 16.38
C ILE A 59 -3.52 -10.95 15.47
N PRO A 60 -2.81 -10.34 14.50
CA PRO A 60 -3.40 -9.44 13.53
C PRO A 60 -4.64 -10.03 12.83
N LYS A 61 -5.64 -9.19 12.55
CA LYS A 61 -6.85 -9.60 11.83
C LYS A 61 -6.89 -8.89 10.48
N PHE A 62 -7.03 -9.65 9.41
CA PHE A 62 -7.11 -9.13 8.05
C PHE A 62 -8.52 -9.32 7.50
N PHE A 63 -9.28 -8.23 7.41
CA PHE A 63 -10.65 -8.20 6.92
C PHE A 63 -10.65 -7.97 5.41
N VAL A 64 -11.30 -8.86 4.67
CA VAL A 64 -11.43 -8.80 3.21
C VAL A 64 -12.86 -9.07 2.77
N THR A 65 -13.28 -8.46 1.66
CA THR A 65 -14.59 -8.78 1.06
C THR A 65 -14.65 -10.23 0.60
N GLU A 66 -15.87 -10.71 0.32
CA GLU A 66 -16.09 -12.04 -0.24
C GLU A 66 -15.38 -12.24 -1.60
N LEU A 67 -15.25 -11.18 -2.41
CA LEU A 67 -14.61 -11.22 -3.73
C LEU A 67 -13.12 -11.56 -3.64
N ASP A 68 -12.43 -10.99 -2.65
CA ASP A 68 -10.98 -11.16 -2.50
C ASP A 68 -10.60 -12.27 -1.52
N TYR A 69 -11.57 -12.93 -0.87
CA TYR A 69 -11.29 -13.88 0.22
C TYR A 69 -10.47 -15.10 -0.23
N GLU A 70 -10.88 -15.78 -1.30
CA GLU A 70 -10.17 -16.99 -1.77
C GLU A 70 -8.77 -16.64 -2.29
N MET A 71 -8.65 -15.51 -3.00
CA MET A 71 -7.36 -15.00 -3.45
C MET A 71 -6.46 -14.69 -2.25
N ALA A 72 -6.95 -13.94 -1.26
CA ALA A 72 -6.19 -13.61 -0.06
C ALA A 72 -5.77 -14.88 0.69
N HIS A 73 -6.69 -15.82 0.90
CA HIS A 73 -6.40 -17.10 1.54
C HIS A 73 -5.30 -17.89 0.82
N SER A 74 -5.35 -17.98 -0.51
CA SER A 74 -4.28 -18.61 -1.31
C SER A 74 -2.95 -17.89 -1.13
N LYS A 75 -2.92 -16.55 -1.27
CA LYS A 75 -1.69 -15.76 -1.12
C LYS A 75 -1.09 -15.86 0.28
N LEU A 76 -1.92 -15.94 1.32
CA LEU A 76 -1.46 -16.16 2.69
C LEU A 76 -0.78 -17.53 2.87
N LYS A 77 -1.26 -18.57 2.17
CA LYS A 77 -0.61 -19.88 2.15
C LYS A 77 0.69 -19.84 1.37
N ASP A 78 0.70 -19.30 0.16
CA ASP A 78 1.89 -19.20 -0.70
C ASP A 78 3.05 -18.48 0.01
N LEU A 79 2.72 -17.49 0.84
CA LEU A 79 3.69 -16.68 1.59
C LEU A 79 4.00 -17.24 3.00
N ASN A 80 3.46 -18.39 3.39
CA ASN A 80 3.66 -19.03 4.70
C ASN A 80 3.36 -18.10 5.91
N ILE A 81 2.20 -17.44 5.86
CA ILE A 81 1.77 -16.40 6.79
C ILE A 81 0.36 -16.62 7.34
N SER A 82 -0.35 -17.66 6.92
CA SER A 82 -1.70 -17.99 7.39
C SER A 82 -1.80 -18.19 8.91
N GLU A 83 -0.72 -18.59 9.58
CA GLU A 83 -0.66 -18.74 11.04
C GLU A 83 -0.34 -17.43 11.78
N LYS A 84 0.10 -16.39 11.05
CA LYS A 84 0.56 -15.12 11.61
C LYS A 84 -0.54 -14.06 11.67
N LEU A 85 -1.68 -14.31 11.04
CA LEU A 85 -2.84 -13.44 11.06
C LEU A 85 -4.13 -14.24 10.89
N VAL A 86 -5.24 -13.70 11.38
CA VAL A 86 -6.58 -14.26 11.17
C VAL A 86 -7.20 -13.58 9.96
N LEU A 87 -7.47 -14.36 8.89
CA LEU A 87 -8.24 -13.87 7.74
C LEU A 87 -9.73 -13.86 8.10
N VAL A 88 -10.39 -12.71 7.89
CA VAL A 88 -11.80 -12.51 8.24
C VAL A 88 -12.56 -12.07 7.00
N LYS A 89 -13.58 -12.85 6.63
CA LYS A 89 -14.51 -12.53 5.52
C LYS A 89 -15.50 -11.46 5.97
N ILE A 90 -15.63 -10.37 5.21
CA ILE A 90 -16.62 -9.32 5.41
C ILE A 90 -17.93 -9.75 4.72
N PRO A 91 -18.99 -10.10 5.46
CA PRO A 91 -20.23 -10.58 4.87
C PRO A 91 -20.87 -9.50 4.02
N LYS A 92 -21.18 -9.81 2.75
CA LYS A 92 -21.81 -8.91 1.78
C LYS A 92 -21.10 -7.55 1.62
N GLY A 93 -19.80 -7.49 1.93
CA GLY A 93 -19.04 -6.24 1.90
C GLY A 93 -19.51 -5.17 2.89
N ASN A 94 -20.26 -5.53 3.93
CA ASN A 94 -20.83 -4.57 4.88
C ASN A 94 -19.73 -3.87 5.72
N PRO A 95 -19.51 -2.55 5.56
CA PRO A 95 -18.47 -1.84 6.31
C PRO A 95 -18.71 -1.80 7.82
N ASP A 96 -19.96 -1.93 8.27
CA ASP A 96 -20.28 -1.96 9.70
C ASP A 96 -19.89 -3.27 10.38
N PHE A 97 -19.69 -4.35 9.62
CA PHE A 97 -19.18 -5.61 10.16
C PHE A 97 -17.79 -5.41 10.79
N ILE A 98 -16.87 -4.77 10.04
CA ILE A 98 -15.53 -4.45 10.52
C ILE A 98 -15.63 -3.64 11.81
N LYS A 99 -16.48 -2.61 11.82
CA LYS A 99 -16.61 -1.75 13.00
C LYS A 99 -17.20 -2.49 14.19
N ASN A 100 -18.15 -3.39 13.98
CA ASN A 100 -18.71 -4.21 15.06
C ASN A 100 -17.65 -5.16 15.65
N GLU A 101 -16.87 -5.83 14.81
CA GLU A 101 -15.79 -6.72 15.25
C GLU A 101 -14.69 -5.98 16.02
N VAL A 102 -14.28 -4.80 15.53
CA VAL A 102 -13.31 -3.94 16.22
C VAL A 102 -13.90 -3.42 17.56
N GLY A 103 -15.18 -3.09 17.60
CA GLY A 103 -15.86 -2.58 18.80
C GLY A 103 -15.86 -3.59 19.96
N LYS A 104 -15.93 -4.89 19.65
CA LYS A 104 -15.84 -5.98 20.65
C LYS A 104 -14.50 -6.02 21.37
N LEU A 105 -13.44 -5.47 20.77
CA LEU A 105 -12.09 -5.45 21.34
C LEU A 105 -11.92 -4.41 22.44
N LYS A 106 -12.90 -3.53 22.68
CA LYS A 106 -12.89 -2.52 23.77
C LYS A 106 -11.59 -1.68 23.79
N LEU A 107 -11.13 -1.26 22.61
CA LEU A 107 -9.96 -0.40 22.47
C LEU A 107 -10.19 0.92 23.22
N LYS A 108 -9.17 1.45 23.89
CA LYS A 108 -9.16 2.82 24.43
C LYS A 108 -8.53 3.79 23.43
N ARG A 109 -7.58 3.32 22.62
CA ARG A 109 -6.82 4.12 21.65
C ARG A 109 -6.63 3.37 20.34
N LEU A 110 -7.01 3.97 19.22
CA LEU A 110 -6.87 3.39 17.89
C LEU A 110 -5.97 4.26 17.01
N GLY A 111 -4.87 3.67 16.55
CA GLY A 111 -4.02 4.27 15.52
C GLY A 111 -4.68 4.15 14.15
N PHE A 112 -4.71 5.21 13.36
CA PHE A 112 -5.29 5.20 12.01
C PHE A 112 -4.47 6.05 11.03
N GLU A 113 -4.59 5.74 9.74
CA GLU A 113 -3.84 6.41 8.68
C GLU A 113 -4.47 7.76 8.32
N ASP A 114 -4.19 8.77 9.14
CA ASP A 114 -4.67 10.15 9.04
C ASP A 114 -4.33 10.88 7.71
N GLY A 115 -3.32 10.44 6.98
CA GLY A 115 -3.00 10.91 5.62
C GLY A 115 -3.77 10.19 4.50
N PHE A 116 -4.64 9.23 4.84
CA PHE A 116 -5.43 8.43 3.88
C PHE A 116 -6.93 8.40 4.22
N VAL A 117 -7.26 8.25 5.51
CA VAL A 117 -8.64 8.20 5.98
C VAL A 117 -9.29 9.58 5.82
N THR A 118 -10.35 9.63 5.00
CA THR A 118 -11.10 10.87 4.76
C THR A 118 -11.78 11.38 6.04
N TYR A 119 -12.03 12.69 6.12
CA TYR A 119 -12.77 13.30 7.23
C TYR A 119 -14.14 12.63 7.47
N LYS A 120 -14.84 12.26 6.41
CA LYS A 120 -16.12 11.52 6.50
C LYS A 120 -15.93 10.18 7.21
N ASN A 121 -14.95 9.38 6.78
CA ASN A 121 -14.67 8.07 7.38
C ASN A 121 -14.19 8.20 8.83
N TYR A 122 -13.37 9.21 9.12
CA TYR A 122 -12.97 9.53 10.49
C TYR A 122 -14.17 9.82 11.41
N ASN A 123 -15.12 10.64 10.97
CA ASN A 123 -16.35 10.91 11.72
C ASN A 123 -17.21 9.66 11.92
N ASP A 124 -17.25 8.76 10.94
CA ASP A 124 -17.94 7.48 11.08
C ASP A 124 -17.29 6.61 12.17
N LEU A 125 -15.95 6.58 12.22
CA LEU A 125 -15.20 5.85 13.24
C LEU A 125 -15.47 6.43 14.64
N ILE A 126 -15.40 7.75 14.82
CA ILE A 126 -15.67 8.39 16.12
C ILE A 126 -17.09 8.10 16.61
N ARG A 127 -18.09 8.21 15.73
CA ARG A 127 -19.49 7.95 16.10
C ARG A 127 -19.69 6.50 16.55
N LYS A 128 -18.99 5.57 15.91
CA LYS A 128 -19.12 4.13 16.17
C LYS A 128 -18.32 3.68 17.39
N PHE A 129 -17.11 4.22 17.58
CA PHE A 129 -16.19 3.89 18.66
C PHE A 129 -16.21 4.97 19.75
N LYS A 130 -17.38 5.14 20.39
CA LYS A 130 -17.55 6.13 21.46
C LYS A 130 -16.56 5.87 22.59
N GLY A 131 -15.86 6.92 23.02
CA GLY A 131 -14.86 6.86 24.10
C GLY A 131 -13.47 6.39 23.68
N VAL A 132 -13.27 6.03 22.40
CA VAL A 132 -11.96 5.67 21.86
C VAL A 132 -11.22 6.93 21.41
N LYS A 133 -9.96 7.06 21.81
CA LYS A 133 -9.08 8.14 21.33
C LYS A 133 -8.40 7.71 20.02
N PHE A 134 -8.45 8.55 19.01
CA PHE A 134 -7.80 8.28 17.72
C PHE A 134 -6.45 8.96 17.64
N LYS A 135 -5.48 8.30 17.01
CA LYS A 135 -4.13 8.85 16.79
C LYS A 135 -3.69 8.59 15.36
N GLY A 136 -3.18 9.63 14.70
CA GLY A 136 -2.56 9.51 13.39
C GLY A 136 -1.29 8.66 13.47
N ILE A 137 -1.13 7.72 12.55
CA ILE A 137 0.05 6.83 12.47
C ILE A 137 0.70 6.85 11.08
N SER A 138 0.30 7.75 10.19
CA SER A 138 0.79 7.75 8.80
C SER A 138 2.31 7.86 8.73
N ASP A 139 2.91 8.73 9.54
CA ASP A 139 4.36 8.94 9.57
C ASP A 139 5.13 7.70 10.03
N ILE A 140 4.58 6.93 10.97
CA ILE A 140 5.21 5.71 11.50
C ILE A 140 5.38 4.68 10.37
N ILE A 141 4.35 4.51 9.54
CA ILE A 141 4.40 3.57 8.41
C ILE A 141 5.34 4.11 7.32
N GLN A 142 5.36 5.42 7.09
CA GLN A 142 6.28 6.03 6.13
C GLN A 142 7.75 5.85 6.53
N GLU A 143 8.08 6.07 7.80
CA GLU A 143 9.42 5.81 8.35
C GLU A 143 9.81 4.34 8.21
N ALA A 144 8.89 3.41 8.51
CA ALA A 144 9.13 1.99 8.30
C ALA A 144 9.42 1.65 6.83
N ARG A 145 8.87 2.40 5.86
CA ARG A 145 9.10 2.22 4.41
C ARG A 145 10.32 2.99 3.89
N MET A 146 10.97 3.81 4.72
CA MET A 146 12.08 4.67 4.28
C MET A 146 13.33 3.83 3.97
N SER A 147 13.72 2.94 4.89
CA SER A 147 14.79 1.95 4.67
C SER A 147 14.23 0.71 3.99
N LYS A 148 14.81 0.27 2.86
CA LYS A 148 14.34 -0.89 2.10
C LYS A 148 14.95 -2.17 2.64
N ASP A 149 14.20 -3.26 2.63
CA ASP A 149 14.75 -4.61 2.82
C ASP A 149 15.39 -5.14 1.51
N GLU A 150 16.13 -6.24 1.58
CA GLU A 150 16.83 -6.82 0.43
C GLU A 150 15.86 -7.21 -0.69
N ASP A 151 14.70 -7.76 -0.35
CA ASP A 151 13.66 -8.15 -1.31
C ASP A 151 13.08 -6.91 -2.03
N GLU A 152 12.92 -5.78 -1.34
CA GLU A 152 12.55 -4.50 -1.95
C GLU A 152 13.61 -3.98 -2.90
N ILE A 153 14.89 -4.04 -2.50
CA ILE A 153 16.00 -3.58 -3.35
C ILE A 153 16.08 -4.41 -4.63
N ILE A 154 15.91 -5.73 -4.54
CA ILE A 154 15.89 -6.62 -5.72
C ILE A 154 14.76 -6.21 -6.67
N LYS A 155 13.55 -5.98 -6.15
CA LYS A 155 12.40 -5.53 -6.97
C LYS A 155 12.61 -4.16 -7.59
N ILE A 156 13.24 -3.23 -6.87
CA ILE A 156 13.58 -1.89 -7.38
C ILE A 156 14.61 -1.99 -8.52
N LYS A 157 15.64 -2.83 -8.37
CA LYS A 157 16.63 -3.08 -9.42
C LYS A 157 15.99 -3.66 -10.68
N GLU A 158 15.07 -4.60 -10.53
CA GLU A 158 14.34 -5.16 -11.67
C GLU A 158 13.43 -4.12 -12.34
N ALA A 159 12.73 -3.29 -11.56
CA ALA A 159 11.95 -2.19 -12.11
C ALA A 159 12.82 -1.16 -12.87
N ALA A 160 14.01 -0.86 -12.36
CA ALA A 160 14.97 0.02 -13.04
C ALA A 160 15.46 -0.60 -14.37
N ARG A 161 15.81 -1.89 -14.37
CA ARG A 161 16.19 -2.64 -15.60
C ARG A 161 15.09 -2.60 -16.66
N LEU A 162 13.82 -2.71 -16.26
CA LEU A 162 12.69 -2.56 -17.18
C LEU A 162 12.58 -1.13 -17.71
N GLY A 163 12.82 -0.12 -16.88
CA GLY A 163 12.93 1.28 -17.32
C GLY A 163 14.03 1.50 -18.36
N ASP A 164 15.21 0.90 -18.17
CA ASP A 164 16.32 0.96 -19.13
C ASP A 164 15.93 0.36 -20.48
N ILE A 165 15.16 -0.73 -20.48
CA ILE A 165 14.61 -1.34 -21.71
C ILE A 165 13.66 -0.36 -22.42
N GLY A 166 12.73 0.26 -21.68
CA GLY A 166 11.81 1.24 -22.25
C GLY A 166 12.55 2.44 -22.86
N LEU A 167 13.55 2.96 -22.14
CA LEU A 167 14.38 4.06 -22.62
C LEU A 167 15.15 3.68 -23.89
N LYS A 168 15.77 2.49 -23.92
CA LYS A 168 16.49 2.00 -25.10
C LYS A 168 15.56 1.91 -26.32
N ALA A 169 14.37 1.34 -26.14
CA ALA A 169 13.38 1.23 -27.22
C ALA A 169 12.95 2.61 -27.74
N ALA A 170 12.72 3.59 -26.85
CA ALA A 170 12.43 4.95 -27.26
C ALA A 170 13.58 5.57 -28.08
N ILE A 171 14.83 5.43 -27.62
CA ILE A 171 16.01 5.94 -28.35
C ILE A 171 16.13 5.31 -29.74
N GLU A 172 15.82 4.03 -29.90
CA GLU A 172 15.86 3.35 -31.20
C GLU A 172 14.69 3.73 -32.12
N TYR A 173 13.55 4.12 -31.55
CA TYR A 173 12.34 4.47 -32.29
C TYR A 173 12.27 5.94 -32.73
N ILE A 174 12.97 6.83 -32.02
CA ILE A 174 12.91 8.27 -32.27
C ILE A 174 13.36 8.65 -33.68
N LYS A 175 12.53 9.44 -34.37
CA LYS A 175 12.78 9.95 -35.73
C LYS A 175 11.87 11.14 -36.02
N ASP A 176 12.17 11.88 -37.08
CA ASP A 176 11.31 12.98 -37.49
C ASP A 176 9.89 12.50 -37.84
N GLY A 177 8.89 13.27 -37.44
CA GLY A 177 7.48 13.05 -37.78
C GLY A 177 6.71 12.09 -36.88
N ILE A 178 7.32 11.53 -35.82
CA ILE A 178 6.57 10.86 -34.74
C ILE A 178 6.16 11.87 -33.68
N THR A 179 5.11 11.54 -32.93
CA THR A 179 4.68 12.35 -31.80
C THR A 179 5.40 11.95 -30.50
N GLU A 180 5.41 12.84 -29.52
CA GLU A 180 5.86 12.53 -28.16
C GLU A 180 5.07 11.36 -27.54
N LEU A 181 3.77 11.27 -27.84
CA LEU A 181 2.92 10.15 -27.42
C LEU A 181 3.32 8.83 -28.08
N ASP A 182 3.72 8.82 -29.35
CA ASP A 182 4.23 7.61 -30.00
C ASP A 182 5.49 7.11 -29.29
N LEU A 183 6.38 8.03 -28.90
CA LEU A 183 7.61 7.69 -28.19
C LEU A 183 7.34 7.14 -26.79
N ALA A 184 6.41 7.77 -26.05
CA ALA A 184 5.98 7.29 -24.74
C ALA A 184 5.34 5.90 -24.84
N ALA A 185 4.47 5.69 -25.83
CA ALA A 185 3.81 4.41 -26.06
C ALA A 185 4.82 3.29 -26.41
N GLU A 186 5.82 3.58 -27.23
CA GLU A 186 6.87 2.62 -27.57
C GLU A 186 7.66 2.19 -26.32
N ALA A 187 8.09 3.14 -25.49
CA ALA A 187 8.79 2.85 -24.24
C ALA A 187 7.95 1.93 -23.34
N GLU A 188 6.69 2.28 -23.11
CA GLU A 188 5.79 1.51 -22.25
C GLU A 188 5.46 0.13 -22.83
N TYR A 189 5.33 0.01 -24.15
CA TYR A 189 5.11 -1.26 -24.83
C TYR A 189 6.25 -2.24 -24.54
N HIS A 190 7.50 -1.80 -24.73
CA HIS A 190 8.67 -2.65 -24.49
C HIS A 190 8.86 -2.97 -23.02
N MET A 191 8.60 -2.02 -22.12
CA MET A 191 8.56 -2.30 -20.68
C MET A 191 7.56 -3.42 -20.36
N ARG A 192 6.33 -3.33 -20.88
CA ARG A 192 5.26 -4.31 -20.65
C ARG A 192 5.59 -5.68 -21.25
N LYS A 193 6.12 -5.71 -22.47
CA LYS A 193 6.56 -6.95 -23.13
C LYS A 193 7.63 -7.69 -22.34
N ASN A 194 8.44 -6.97 -21.56
CA ASN A 194 9.50 -7.53 -20.73
C ASN A 194 9.07 -7.81 -19.28
N GLY A 195 7.77 -7.71 -18.96
CA GLY A 195 7.23 -8.11 -17.66
C GLY A 195 6.82 -6.96 -16.74
N SER A 196 6.89 -5.70 -17.20
CA SER A 196 6.32 -4.59 -16.43
C SER A 196 4.79 -4.68 -16.39
N SER A 197 4.20 -4.53 -15.21
CA SER A 197 2.73 -4.46 -15.08
C SER A 197 2.12 -3.18 -15.66
N LYS A 198 2.88 -2.07 -15.59
CA LYS A 198 2.53 -0.73 -16.08
C LYS A 198 3.69 0.23 -15.85
N ALA A 199 3.67 1.40 -16.49
CA ALA A 199 4.51 2.52 -16.09
C ALA A 199 4.22 2.94 -14.63
N ALA A 200 5.26 3.39 -13.93
CA ALA A 200 5.16 3.81 -12.53
C ALA A 200 4.39 5.14 -12.38
N PHE A 201 4.50 6.00 -13.39
CA PHE A 201 3.81 7.26 -13.56
C PHE A 201 3.59 7.49 -15.08
N GLU A 202 2.84 8.51 -15.44
CA GLU A 202 2.63 8.89 -16.84
C GLU A 202 3.97 9.20 -17.52
N THR A 203 4.33 8.44 -18.56
CA THR A 203 5.62 8.63 -19.24
C THR A 203 5.70 10.01 -19.89
N ILE A 204 6.73 10.78 -19.52
CA ILE A 204 6.92 12.17 -19.94
C ILE A 204 7.92 12.21 -21.09
N VAL A 205 7.48 12.74 -22.22
CA VAL A 205 8.31 13.09 -23.37
C VAL A 205 8.01 14.55 -23.71
N ALA A 206 9.02 15.41 -23.56
CA ALA A 206 8.90 16.84 -23.82
C ALA A 206 9.98 17.27 -24.84
N SER A 207 9.54 17.55 -26.07
CA SER A 207 10.41 17.79 -27.22
C SER A 207 10.59 19.28 -27.52
N GLY A 208 11.77 19.65 -28.06
CA GLY A 208 12.08 21.01 -28.48
C GLY A 208 11.88 22.04 -27.36
N GLU A 209 11.13 23.10 -27.64
CA GLU A 209 10.76 24.12 -26.66
C GLU A 209 9.99 23.56 -25.47
N ARG A 210 9.37 22.38 -25.52
CA ARG A 210 8.68 21.82 -24.36
C ARG A 210 9.64 21.23 -23.32
N SER A 211 10.91 21.01 -23.66
CA SER A 211 11.90 20.39 -22.77
C SER A 211 12.22 21.21 -21.51
N TRP A 212 11.88 22.51 -21.46
CA TRP A 212 11.98 23.31 -20.24
C TRP A 212 10.84 23.07 -19.24
N LEU A 213 9.74 22.41 -19.66
CA LEU A 213 8.59 22.13 -18.79
C LEU A 213 8.95 20.98 -17.83
N PRO A 214 9.06 21.21 -16.51
CA PRO A 214 9.45 20.17 -15.55
C PRO A 214 8.44 19.01 -15.47
N HIS A 215 7.18 19.26 -15.87
CA HIS A 215 6.10 18.29 -15.94
C HIS A 215 5.43 18.31 -17.32
N GLY A 216 6.23 18.40 -18.39
CA GLY A 216 5.77 18.48 -19.77
C GLY A 216 5.15 17.19 -20.31
N ILE A 217 3.94 16.85 -19.85
CA ILE A 217 3.19 15.65 -20.27
C ILE A 217 3.23 15.46 -21.79
N SER A 218 3.41 14.23 -22.26
CA SER A 218 3.52 13.86 -23.68
C SER A 218 2.29 14.30 -24.48
N THR A 219 2.49 14.84 -25.68
CA THR A 219 1.40 15.34 -26.54
C THR A 219 1.42 14.71 -27.94
N LEU A 220 0.44 15.06 -28.78
CA LEU A 220 0.37 14.68 -30.20
C LEU A 220 1.31 15.48 -31.10
N ARG A 221 2.25 16.26 -30.52
CA ARG A 221 3.25 17.01 -31.28
C ARG A 221 4.41 16.12 -31.66
#